data_AF-A0A963DG74-F1
#
_entry.id   AF-A0A963DG74-F1
#
_cell.length_a   1.000
_cell.length_b   1.000
_cell.length_c   1.000
_cell.angle_alpha   90.00
_cell.angle_beta   90.00
_cell.angle_gamma   90.00
#
_symmetry.space_group_name_H-M   'P 1'
#
loop_
_entity.id
_entity.type
_entity.pdbx_description
1 polymer ?
#
loop_
_entity_poly.entity_id
_entity_poly.type
_entity_poly.pdbx_seq_one_letter_code
_entity_poly.pdbx_strand_id
1 'polypeptide(L)'
;MDDLDFDAWCELAQQRPEQYFRERERLIEGYIASHPLPQQERLREFQLQIDRARAVAGSPLRATRMMMSMMEDQLEALHDRLLCLQAETESIARLMNEPRDPDS
;
A
#
# COMPACT_ATOMS: atom_id res chain seq x y z
N MET A 1 -13.38 -9.65 -11.16
CA MET A 1 -13.40 -8.25 -10.73
C MET A 1 -14.02 -7.53 -11.90
N ASP A 2 -15.22 -6.97 -11.73
CA ASP A 2 -15.93 -6.28 -12.80
C ASP A 2 -15.02 -5.24 -13.44
N ASP A 3 -15.09 -5.18 -14.76
CA ASP A 3 -14.40 -4.19 -15.58
C ASP A 3 -14.93 -2.81 -15.18
N LEU A 4 -14.14 -2.08 -14.40
CA LEU A 4 -14.47 -0.73 -13.96
C LEU A 4 -14.45 0.15 -15.20
N ASP A 5 -15.64 0.48 -15.72
CA ASP A 5 -15.81 1.31 -16.91
C ASP A 5 -15.29 2.73 -16.64
N PHE A 6 -14.04 2.99 -17.04
CA PHE A 6 -13.36 4.25 -16.80
C PHE A 6 -14.12 5.45 -17.39
N ASP A 7 -14.67 5.29 -18.60
CA ASP A 7 -15.36 6.37 -19.30
C ASP A 7 -16.64 6.76 -18.57
N ALA A 8 -17.42 5.78 -18.10
CA ALA A 8 -18.62 6.02 -17.29
C ALA A 8 -18.30 6.74 -15.98
N TRP A 9 -17.19 6.41 -15.33
CA TRP A 9 -16.76 7.06 -14.08
C TRP A 9 -16.25 8.49 -14.32
N CYS A 10 -15.56 8.73 -15.42
CA CYS A 10 -15.16 10.07 -15.85
C CYS A 10 -16.38 10.95 -16.15
N GLU A 11 -17.36 10.41 -16.87
CA GLU A 11 -18.62 11.12 -17.15
C GLU A 11 -19.37 11.44 -15.84
N LEU A 12 -19.48 10.46 -14.94
CA LEU A 12 -20.13 10.63 -13.64
C LEU A 12 -19.44 11.71 -12.79
N ALA A 13 -18.11 11.75 -12.77
CA ALA A 13 -17.34 12.74 -12.02
C ALA A 13 -17.55 14.17 -12.55
N GLN A 14 -17.68 14.32 -13.88
CA GLN A 14 -17.89 15.62 -14.53
C GLN A 14 -19.33 16.12 -14.37
N GLN A 15 -20.31 15.24 -14.56
CA GLN A 15 -21.73 15.62 -14.57
C GLN A 15 -22.36 15.67 -13.18
N ARG A 16 -21.98 14.73 -12.30
CA ARG A 16 -22.60 14.52 -10.99
C ARG A 16 -21.56 14.19 -9.92
N PRO A 17 -20.73 15.17 -9.52
CA PRO A 17 -19.61 14.95 -8.60
C PRO A 17 -20.05 14.33 -7.26
N GLU A 18 -21.19 14.76 -6.70
CA GLU A 18 -21.72 14.18 -5.46
C GLU A 18 -22.12 12.70 -5.60
N GLN A 19 -22.58 12.28 -6.78
CA GLN A 19 -22.92 10.89 -7.05
C GLN A 19 -21.65 10.05 -7.23
N TYR A 20 -20.65 10.59 -7.93
CA TYR A 20 -19.32 9.99 -8.04
C TYR A 20 -18.71 9.70 -6.66
N PHE A 21 -18.72 10.68 -5.74
CA PHE A 21 -18.13 10.48 -4.42
C PHE A 21 -18.87 9.41 -3.60
N ARG A 22 -20.21 9.37 -3.69
CA ARG A 22 -21.02 8.32 -3.04
C ARG A 22 -20.74 6.93 -3.60
N GLU A 23 -20.70 6.77 -4.92
CA GLU A 23 -20.40 5.48 -5.54
C GLU A 23 -18.97 5.02 -5.23
N ARG A 24 -18.02 5.96 -5.24
CA ARG A 24 -16.63 5.68 -4.84
C ARG A 24 -16.57 5.15 -3.41
N GLU A 25 -17.21 5.83 -2.47
CA GLU A 25 -17.24 5.41 -1.07
C GLU A 25 -17.87 4.03 -0.90
N ARG A 26 -18.99 3.78 -1.59
CA ARG A 26 -19.66 2.47 -1.60
C ARG A 26 -18.75 1.34 -2.10
N LEU A 27 -18.02 1.55 -3.20
CA LEU A 27 -17.10 0.54 -3.73
C LEU A 27 -15.94 0.26 -2.79
N ILE A 28 -15.35 1.32 -2.22
CA ILE A 28 -14.22 1.19 -1.29
C ILE A 28 -14.65 0.44 -0.03
N GLU A 29 -15.76 0.84 0.60
CA GLU A 29 -16.26 0.15 1.80
C GLU A 29 -16.67 -1.30 1.50
N GLY A 30 -17.27 -1.55 0.33
CA GLY A 30 -17.57 -2.92 -0.11
C GLY A 30 -16.31 -3.78 -0.24
N TYR A 31 -15.24 -3.22 -0.81
CA TYR A 31 -13.95 -3.89 -0.91
C TYR A 31 -13.28 -4.12 0.44
N ILE A 32 -13.31 -3.13 1.34
CA ILE A 32 -12.78 -3.28 2.70
C ILE A 32 -13.56 -4.37 3.45
N ALA A 33 -14.88 -4.35 3.39
CA ALA A 33 -15.75 -5.31 4.05
C ALA A 33 -15.57 -6.76 3.53
N SER A 34 -15.08 -6.94 2.30
CA SER A 34 -14.83 -8.27 1.76
C SER A 34 -13.57 -8.95 2.30
N HIS A 35 -12.74 -8.25 3.09
CA HIS A 35 -11.51 -8.78 3.69
C HIS A 35 -11.72 -9.22 5.15
N PRO A 36 -10.89 -10.14 5.68
CA PRO A 36 -10.93 -10.53 7.10
C PRO A 36 -10.77 -9.34 8.05
N LEU A 37 -11.44 -9.39 9.21
CA LEU A 37 -11.46 -8.31 10.21
C LEU A 37 -10.09 -7.67 10.52
N PRO A 38 -8.99 -8.43 10.72
CA PRO A 38 -7.67 -7.84 11.00
C PRO A 38 -7.12 -6.99 9.84
N GLN A 39 -7.56 -7.25 8.61
CA GLN A 39 -7.11 -6.53 7.42
C GLN A 39 -8.00 -5.31 7.15
N GLN A 40 -9.25 -5.31 7.60
CA GLN A 40 -10.18 -4.20 7.37
C GLN A 40 -9.70 -2.90 8.01
N GLU A 41 -9.24 -2.96 9.27
CA GLU A 41 -8.71 -1.77 9.97
C GLU A 41 -7.52 -1.18 9.22
N ARG A 42 -6.55 -2.02 8.84
CA ARG A 42 -5.37 -1.60 8.07
C ARG A 42 -5.73 -1.01 6.71
N LEU A 43 -6.73 -1.56 6.02
CA LEU A 43 -7.22 -1.02 4.76
C LEU A 43 -7.91 0.35 4.94
N ARG A 44 -8.68 0.55 6.02
CA ARG A 44 -9.28 1.86 6.34
C ARG A 44 -8.21 2.91 6.65
N GLU A 45 -7.19 2.55 7.40
CA GLU A 45 -6.05 3.43 7.67
C GLU A 45 -5.34 3.84 6.37
N PHE A 46 -5.11 2.88 5.47
CA PHE A 46 -4.50 3.17 4.18
C PHE A 46 -5.40 4.06 3.31
N GLN A 47 -6.70 3.81 3.28
CA GLN A 47 -7.66 4.65 2.58
C GLN A 47 -7.65 6.09 3.11
N LEU A 48 -7.56 6.28 4.43
CA LEU A 48 -7.43 7.59 5.05
C LEU A 48 -6.15 8.33 4.63
N GLN A 49 -5.03 7.62 4.46
CA GLN A 49 -3.79 8.21 3.94
C GLN A 49 -3.96 8.68 2.49
N ILE A 50 -4.60 7.87 1.65
CA ILE A 50 -4.93 8.23 0.26
C ILE A 50 -5.80 9.49 0.21
N ASP A 51 -6.82 9.58 1.06
CA ASP A 51 -7.73 10.72 1.08
C ASP A 51 -7.03 12.00 1.53
N ARG A 52 -6.13 11.91 2.51
CA ARG A 52 -5.27 13.04 2.91
C ARG A 52 -4.35 13.49 1.77
N ALA A 53 -3.72 12.54 1.06
CA ALA A 53 -2.87 12.87 -0.09
C ALA A 53 -3.66 13.60 -1.18
N ARG A 54 -4.89 13.16 -1.46
CA ARG A 54 -5.80 13.82 -2.43
C ARG A 54 -6.20 15.23 -1.99
N ALA A 55 -6.52 15.42 -0.71
CA ALA A 55 -6.93 16.72 -0.18
C ALA A 55 -5.81 17.77 -0.27
N VAL A 56 -4.55 17.36 -0.05
CA VAL A 56 -3.39 18.26 -0.04
C VAL A 56 -2.83 18.51 -1.45
N ALA A 57 -2.95 17.55 -2.37
CA ALA A 57 -2.32 17.62 -3.69
C ALA A 57 -2.82 18.76 -4.59
N GLY A 58 -4.06 19.21 -4.40
CA GLY A 58 -4.67 20.30 -5.18
C GLY A 58 -4.94 19.98 -6.66
N SER A 59 -4.55 18.81 -7.15
CA SER A 59 -4.97 18.28 -8.47
C SER A 59 -4.88 16.75 -8.52
N PRO A 60 -5.69 16.09 -9.37
CA PRO A 60 -5.65 14.62 -9.52
C PRO A 60 -4.28 14.08 -9.94
N LEU A 61 -3.58 14.78 -10.85
CA LEU A 61 -2.26 14.37 -11.32
C LEU A 61 -1.22 14.43 -10.18
N ARG A 62 -1.25 15.49 -9.36
CA ARG A 62 -0.37 15.58 -8.18
C ARG A 62 -0.69 14.51 -7.16
N ALA A 63 -1.97 14.24 -6.91
CA ALA A 63 -2.38 13.18 -5.99
C ALA A 63 -1.85 11.82 -6.46
N THR A 64 -1.91 11.56 -7.76
CA THR A 64 -1.39 10.32 -8.37
C THR A 64 0.11 10.18 -8.17
N ARG A 65 0.88 11.26 -8.38
CA ARG A 65 2.32 11.26 -8.10
C ARG A 65 2.64 11.04 -6.63
N MET A 66 1.89 11.67 -5.72
CA MET A 66 2.06 11.46 -4.28
C MET A 66 1.80 10.00 -3.90
N MET A 67 0.74 9.39 -4.44
CA MET A 67 0.43 7.97 -4.20
C MET A 67 1.53 7.05 -4.76
N MET A 68 2.10 7.35 -5.94
CA MET A 68 3.23 6.59 -6.48
C MET A 68 4.48 6.70 -5.62
N SER A 69 4.81 7.91 -5.14
CA SER A 69 5.93 8.11 -4.20
C SER A 69 5.74 7.32 -2.90
N MET A 70 4.52 7.29 -2.35
CA MET A 70 4.22 6.46 -1.17
C MET A 70 4.46 4.97 -1.45
N MET A 71 4.18 4.48 -2.65
CA MET A 71 4.47 3.09 -3.02
C MET A 71 5.97 2.82 -3.16
N GLU A 72 6.71 3.78 -3.74
CA GLU A 72 8.17 3.74 -3.83
C GLU A 72 8.82 3.66 -2.44
N ASP A 73 8.40 4.52 -1.51
CA ASP A 73 8.89 4.53 -0.12
C ASP A 73 8.69 3.16 0.57
N GLN A 74 7.53 2.53 0.36
CA GLN A 74 7.24 1.21 0.94
C GLN A 74 8.09 0.10 0.31
N LEU A 75 8.34 0.18 -1.00
CA LEU A 75 9.18 -0.78 -1.70
C LEU A 75 10.64 -0.66 -1.25
N GLU A 76 11.13 0.56 -1.09
CA GLU A 76 12.47 0.83 -0.55
C GLU A 76 12.61 0.31 0.88
N ALA A 77 11.64 0.60 1.76
CA ALA A 77 11.64 0.07 3.12
C ALA A 77 11.63 -1.47 3.17
N LEU A 78 10.90 -2.12 2.26
CA LEU A 78 10.90 -3.58 2.14
C LEU A 78 12.26 -4.11 1.66
N HIS A 79 12.86 -3.44 0.66
CA HIS A 79 14.18 -3.78 0.14
C HIS A 79 15.25 -3.72 1.25
N ASP A 80 15.28 -2.63 2.00
CA ASP A 80 16.21 -2.46 3.13
C ASP A 80 16.04 -3.55 4.18
N ARG A 81 14.78 -3.90 4.51
CA ARG A 81 14.50 -4.95 5.48
C ARG A 81 14.99 -6.32 5.00
N LEU A 82 14.88 -6.61 3.70
CA LEU A 82 15.40 -7.84 3.11
C LEU A 82 16.92 -7.90 3.18
N LEU A 83 17.61 -6.79 2.90
CA LEU A 83 19.07 -6.72 3.02
C LEU A 83 19.54 -6.96 4.47
N CYS A 84 18.87 -6.35 5.45
CA CYS A 84 19.14 -6.61 6.87
C CYS A 84 18.97 -8.10 7.22
N LEU A 85 17.86 -8.70 6.83
CA LEU A 85 17.58 -10.12 7.09
C LEU A 85 18.63 -11.03 6.43
N GLN A 86 19.03 -10.71 5.20
CA GLN A 86 20.07 -11.47 4.51
C GLN A 86 21.40 -11.41 5.29
N ALA A 87 21.83 -10.22 5.70
CA ALA A 87 23.05 -10.05 6.49
C ALA A 87 23.01 -10.79 7.82
N GLU A 88 21.86 -10.76 8.52
CA GLU A 88 21.66 -11.53 9.76
C GLU A 88 21.77 -13.04 9.51
N THR A 89 21.13 -13.56 8.46
CA THR A 89 21.22 -14.99 8.12
C THR A 89 22.63 -15.42 7.74
N GLU A 90 23.38 -14.61 7.02
CA GLU A 90 24.78 -14.88 6.69
C GLU A 90 25.67 -14.89 7.94
N SER A 91 25.44 -13.97 8.88
CA SER A 91 26.15 -13.93 10.16
C SER A 91 25.91 -15.20 10.98
N ILE A 92 24.66 -15.63 11.09
CA ILE A 92 24.29 -16.88 11.76
C ILE A 92 24.96 -18.08 11.08
N ALA A 93 24.92 -18.15 9.74
CA ALA A 93 25.55 -19.23 9.00
C ALA A 93 27.07 -19.29 9.23
N ARG A 94 27.75 -18.15 9.38
CA ARG A 94 29.18 -18.10 9.72
C ARG A 94 29.45 -18.62 11.13
N LEU A 95 28.66 -18.20 12.13
CA LEU A 95 28.78 -18.69 13.51
C LEU A 95 28.53 -20.20 13.62
N MET A 96 27.61 -20.75 12.81
CA MET A 96 27.33 -22.18 12.79
C MET A 96 28.42 -23.01 12.09
N ASN A 97 29.19 -22.39 11.18
CA ASN A 97 30.28 -23.04 10.45
C ASN A 97 31.67 -22.73 11.02
N GLU A 98 31.77 -21.98 12.13
CA GLU A 98 33.02 -21.81 12.85
C GLU A 98 33.44 -23.16 13.45
N PRO A 99 34.65 -23.67 13.14
CA PRO A 99 35.13 -24.91 13.74
C PRO A 99 35.23 -24.71 15.25
N ARG A 100 34.47 -25.50 16.02
CA ARG A 100 34.61 -25.58 17.47
C ARG A 100 36.03 -26.02 17.77
N ASP A 101 36.80 -25.14 18.41
CA ASP A 101 38.18 -25.43 18.82
C ASP A 101 38.21 -26.78 19.57
N PRO A 102 38.98 -27.79 19.10
CA PRO A 102 38.98 -29.10 19.72
C PRO A 102 39.81 -29.19 21.01
N ASP A 103 40.50 -28.13 21.43
CA ASP A 103 41.31 -28.09 22.66
C ASP A 103 40.82 -27.02 23.65
N SER A 104 39.93 -27.42 24.57
CA SER A 104 39.68 -26.74 25.86
C SER A 104 39.28 -27.77 26.91
#